data_AF-A0A1X7SPG1-F1
#
_entry.id   AF-A0A1X7SPG1-F1
#
_cell.length_a   1.000
_cell.length_b   1.000
_cell.length_c   1.000
_cell.angle_alpha   90.00
_cell.angle_beta   90.00
_cell.angle_gamma   90.00
#
_symmetry.space_group_name_H-M   'P 1'
#
loop_
_entity.id
_entity.type
_entity.pdbx_description
1 polymer ?
#
loop_
_entity_poly.entity_id
_entity_poly.type
_entity_poly.pdbx_seq_one_letter_code
_entity_poly.pdbx_strand_id
1 'polypeptide(L)'
;LSELSGVPVEYIYCTERIPFPVEISCLDIENKLRWYSITSDRYPLRLYSDGGVIYYKDNREGMKKLTDKERSEIQEAEEARLKKIRECKLQHGHRY
;
A
#
# COMPACT_ATOMS: atom_id res chain seq x y z
N LEU A 1 -3.10 -15.28 3.99
CA LEU A 1 -3.55 -14.42 2.86
C LEU A 1 -4.43 -15.20 1.89
N SER A 2 -3.96 -16.31 1.33
CA SER A 2 -4.77 -17.14 0.41
C SER A 2 -6.14 -17.52 0.97
N GLU A 3 -6.21 -18.01 2.22
CA GLU A 3 -7.47 -18.33 2.88
C GLU A 3 -8.40 -17.12 3.09
N LEU A 4 -7.84 -15.92 3.28
CA LEU A 4 -8.61 -14.69 3.52
C LEU A 4 -9.11 -14.06 2.21
N SER A 5 -8.32 -14.12 1.15
CA SER A 5 -8.62 -13.47 -0.13
C SER A 5 -9.23 -14.40 -1.18
N GLY A 6 -9.13 -15.72 -1.01
CA GLY A 6 -9.50 -16.70 -2.02
C GLY A 6 -8.53 -16.78 -3.20
N VAL A 7 -7.42 -16.02 -3.18
CA VAL A 7 -6.38 -16.03 -4.21
C VAL A 7 -5.42 -17.18 -3.93
N PRO A 8 -5.15 -18.09 -4.89
CA PRO A 8 -4.15 -19.14 -4.70
C PRO A 8 -2.77 -18.56 -4.38
N VAL A 9 -2.01 -19.23 -3.51
CA VAL A 9 -0.75 -18.70 -2.95
C VAL A 9 0.26 -18.32 -4.03
N GLU A 10 0.30 -19.05 -5.13
CA GLU A 10 1.18 -18.85 -6.28
C GLU A 10 0.89 -17.55 -7.06
N TYR A 11 -0.30 -16.97 -6.88
CA TYR A 11 -0.70 -15.73 -7.55
C TYR A 11 -0.68 -14.52 -6.61
N ILE A 12 -0.39 -14.70 -5.32
CA ILE A 12 -0.32 -13.60 -4.36
C ILE A 12 1.02 -12.89 -4.47
N TYR A 13 0.95 -11.62 -4.85
CA TYR A 13 2.07 -10.71 -4.80
C TYR A 13 1.86 -9.70 -3.69
N CYS A 14 2.92 -9.36 -2.96
CA CYS A 14 2.87 -8.42 -1.86
C CYS A 14 4.05 -7.45 -1.88
N THR A 15 3.85 -6.31 -1.24
CA THR A 15 4.88 -5.29 -1.09
C THR A 15 5.77 -5.61 0.10
N GLU A 16 6.92 -4.94 0.18
CA GLU A 16 7.60 -4.79 1.47
C GLU A 16 6.70 -4.08 2.49
N ARG A 17 7.02 -4.27 3.77
CA ARG A 17 6.36 -3.56 4.87
C ARG A 17 6.65 -2.07 4.80
N ILE A 18 5.60 -1.27 4.78
CA ILE A 18 5.66 0.20 4.77
C ILE A 18 5.35 0.71 6.19
N PRO A 19 6.20 1.58 6.77
CA PRO A 19 5.90 2.19 8.06
C PRO A 19 4.59 2.98 8.05
N PHE A 20 3.81 2.88 9.13
CA PHE A 20 2.62 3.72 9.32
C PHE A 20 3.01 5.07 9.94
N PRO A 21 2.37 6.21 9.57
CA PRO A 21 1.32 6.35 8.56
C PRO A 21 1.87 6.29 7.12
N VAL A 22 1.09 5.66 6.24
CA VAL A 22 1.47 5.46 4.83
C VAL A 22 1.21 6.73 4.02
N GLU A 23 2.23 7.24 3.32
CA GLU A 23 2.13 8.47 2.53
C GLU A 23 2.05 8.26 1.01
N ILE A 24 2.11 7.01 0.54
CA ILE A 24 1.90 6.72 -0.89
C ILE A 24 0.41 6.84 -1.25
N SER A 25 0.13 7.40 -2.43
CA SER A 25 -1.23 7.47 -2.99
C SER A 25 -1.68 6.12 -3.53
N CYS A 26 -2.96 5.79 -3.38
CA CYS A 26 -3.58 4.62 -4.00
C CYS A 26 -3.29 4.50 -5.52
N LEU A 27 -3.23 5.64 -6.23
CA LEU A 27 -2.95 5.67 -7.68
C LEU A 27 -1.48 5.33 -8.02
N ASP A 28 -0.60 5.38 -7.03
CA ASP A 28 0.84 5.20 -7.19
C ASP A 28 1.35 3.85 -6.69
N ILE A 29 0.55 3.10 -5.91
CA ILE A 29 0.96 1.85 -5.24
C ILE A 29 1.60 0.88 -6.24
N GLU A 30 0.96 0.66 -7.39
CA GLU A 30 1.45 -0.27 -8.39
C GLU A 30 2.86 0.07 -8.89
N ASN A 31 3.11 1.35 -9.17
CA ASN A 31 4.29 1.80 -9.90
C ASN A 31 5.44 2.24 -8.98
N LYS A 32 5.14 2.68 -7.75
CA LYS A 32 6.16 3.15 -6.81
C LYS A 32 6.63 2.09 -5.82
N LEU A 33 5.91 0.98 -5.67
CA LEU A 33 6.29 -0.10 -4.78
C LEU A 33 6.86 -1.29 -5.54
N ARG A 34 7.74 -2.03 -4.86
CA ARG A 34 8.22 -3.33 -5.34
C ARG A 34 7.26 -4.41 -4.91
N TRP A 35 6.91 -5.27 -5.85
CA TRP A 35 6.03 -6.41 -5.63
C TRP A 35 6.83 -7.71 -5.71
N TYR A 36 6.56 -8.60 -4.77
CA TYR A 36 7.24 -9.87 -4.64
C TYR A 36 6.21 -10.99 -4.59
N SER A 37 6.50 -12.11 -5.25
CA SER A 37 5.73 -13.33 -5.01
C SER A 37 5.93 -13.75 -3.55
N ILE A 38 4.84 -14.08 -2.86
CA ILE A 38 4.92 -14.58 -1.48
C ILE A 38 5.63 -15.94 -1.39
N THR A 39 5.67 -16.69 -2.50
CA THR A 39 6.38 -17.97 -2.61
C THR A 39 7.87 -17.81 -2.91
N SER A 40 8.35 -16.57 -3.15
CA SER A 40 9.78 -16.34 -3.40
C SER A 40 10.59 -16.39 -2.11
N ASP A 41 11.71 -17.11 -2.18
CA ASP A 41 12.78 -17.15 -1.19
C ASP A 41 13.36 -15.76 -0.85
N ARG A 42 13.16 -14.77 -1.73
CA ARG A 42 13.65 -13.40 -1.56
C ARG A 42 12.68 -12.45 -0.88
N TYR A 43 11.48 -12.90 -0.47
CA TYR A 43 10.51 -11.98 0.12
C TYR A 43 10.99 -11.45 1.49
N PRO A 44 11.24 -10.14 1.65
CA PRO A 44 11.80 -9.61 2.88
C PRO A 44 10.71 -9.49 3.95
N LEU A 45 10.46 -10.55 4.71
CA LEU A 45 9.62 -10.53 5.92
C LEU A 45 10.31 -9.82 7.10
N ARG A 46 10.90 -8.64 6.87
CA ARG A 46 11.55 -7.85 7.93
C ARG A 46 10.49 -7.20 8.84
N LEU A 47 9.87 -8.01 9.69
CA LEU A 47 8.85 -7.63 10.68
C LEU A 47 9.47 -7.09 11.98
N TYR A 48 10.65 -6.48 11.92
CA TYR A 48 11.42 -6.09 13.12
C TYR A 48 10.96 -4.78 13.78
N SER A 49 9.91 -4.13 13.26
CA SER A 49 9.40 -2.87 13.80
C SER A 49 7.88 -2.93 13.95
N ASP A 50 7.38 -2.22 14.97
CA ASP A 50 5.96 -2.18 15.28
C ASP A 50 5.21 -1.20 14.36
N GLY A 51 3.96 -1.53 14.02
CA GLY A 51 3.09 -0.70 13.17
C GLY A 51 3.54 -0.52 11.70
N GLY A 52 2.98 -1.32 10.78
CA GLY A 52 3.27 -1.20 9.36
C GLY A 52 2.16 -1.78 8.48
N VAL A 53 2.14 -1.36 7.22
CA VAL A 53 1.15 -1.77 6.22
C VAL A 53 1.85 -2.58 5.13
N ILE A 54 1.18 -3.64 4.68
CA ILE A 54 1.59 -4.44 3.53
C ILE A 54 0.41 -4.43 2.56
N TYR A 55 0.67 -4.11 1.29
CA TYR A 55 -0.30 -4.31 0.22
C TYR A 55 -0.10 -5.67 -0.40
N TYR A 56 -1.20 -6.32 -0.82
CA TYR A 56 -1.17 -7.56 -1.56
C TYR A 56 -2.16 -7.48 -2.73
N LYS A 57 -1.92 -8.27 -3.77
CA LYS A 57 -2.78 -8.39 -4.95
C LYS A 57 -2.74 -9.80 -5.54
N ASP A 58 -3.75 -10.14 -6.33
CA ASP A 58 -3.68 -11.23 -7.30
C ASP A 58 -2.92 -10.72 -8.53
N ASN A 59 -1.81 -11.38 -8.88
CA ASN A 59 -0.96 -10.96 -10.00
C ASN A 59 -1.58 -11.19 -11.38
N ARG A 60 -2.70 -11.93 -11.44
CA ARG A 60 -3.45 -12.19 -12.68
C ARG A 60 -4.40 -11.06 -13.02
N GLU A 61 -4.72 -10.19 -12.06
CA GLU A 61 -5.61 -9.06 -12.26
C GLU A 61 -4.92 -7.94 -13.06
N GLY A 62 -5.63 -7.43 -14.06
CA GLY A 62 -5.20 -6.27 -14.84
C GLY A 62 -5.58 -4.96 -14.15
N MET A 63 -4.77 -3.92 -14.36
CA MET A 63 -5.09 -2.57 -13.86
C MET A 63 -6.42 -2.07 -14.42
N LYS A 64 -7.33 -1.71 -13.51
CA LYS A 64 -8.61 -1.10 -13.89
C LYS A 64 -8.35 0.21 -14.62
N LYS A 65 -9.01 0.40 -15.77
CA LYS A 65 -9.10 1.72 -16.42
C LYS A 65 -10.08 2.58 -15.63
N LEU A 66 -9.57 3.65 -15.02
CA LEU A 66 -10.39 4.62 -14.33
C LEU A 66 -10.89 5.67 -15.33
N THR A 67 -12.14 6.08 -15.15
CA THR A 67 -12.64 7.32 -15.76
C THR A 67 -11.99 8.53 -15.11
N ASP A 68 -11.99 9.67 -15.79
CA ASP A 68 -11.44 10.92 -15.23
C ASP A 68 -12.13 11.27 -13.91
N LYS A 69 -13.45 11.04 -13.82
CA LYS A 69 -14.22 11.27 -12.59
C LYS A 69 -13.75 10.38 -11.44
N GLU A 70 -13.68 9.06 -11.64
CA GLU A 70 -13.20 8.13 -10.61
C GLU A 70 -11.76 8.48 -10.18
N ARG A 71 -10.92 8.88 -11.13
CA ARG A 71 -9.54 9.27 -10.86
C ARG A 71 -9.48 10.55 -10.02
N SER A 72 -10.28 11.55 -10.34
CA SER A 72 -10.38 12.81 -9.58
C SER A 72 -10.89 12.55 -8.16
N GLU A 73 -11.92 11.73 -7.98
CA GLU A 73 -12.46 11.39 -6.65
C GLU A 73 -11.41 10.70 -5.76
N ILE A 74 -10.64 9.76 -6.32
CA ILE A 74 -9.53 9.12 -5.59
C ILE A 74 -8.46 10.15 -5.24
N GLN A 75 -8.11 11.04 -6.17
CA GLN A 75 -7.07 12.04 -5.94
C GLN A 75 -7.46 13.01 -4.82
N GLU A 76 -8.69 13.53 -4.83
CA GLU A 76 -9.18 14.45 -3.77
C GLU A 76 -9.19 13.78 -2.39
N ALA A 77 -9.64 12.52 -2.32
CA ALA A 77 -9.64 11.76 -1.07
C ALA A 77 -8.22 11.51 -0.54
N GLU A 78 -7.28 11.18 -1.43
CA GLU A 78 -5.87 10.95 -1.07
C GLU A 78 -5.17 12.25 -0.64
N GLU A 79 -5.44 13.37 -1.32
CA GLU A 79 -4.92 14.69 -0.92
C GLU A 79 -5.40 15.10 0.47
N ALA A 80 -6.68 14.89 0.78
CA ALA A 80 -7.25 15.13 2.10
C ALA A 80 -6.62 14.22 3.18
N ARG A 81 -6.44 12.92 2.88
CA ARG A 81 -5.78 11.95 3.77
C ARG A 81 -4.35 12.36 4.08
N LEU A 82 -3.57 12.71 3.06
CA LEU A 82 -2.17 13.12 3.20
C LEU A 82 -2.04 14.46 3.94
N LYS A 83 -2.96 15.40 3.71
CA LYS A 83 -3.03 16.66 4.48
C LYS A 83 -3.20 16.38 5.96
N LYS A 84 -4.13 15.50 6.34
CA LYS A 84 -4.37 15.11 7.74
C LYS A 84 -3.14 14.45 8.37
N ILE A 85 -2.43 13.59 7.63
CA ILE A 85 -1.17 12.99 8.10
C ILE A 85 -0.12 14.07 8.40
N ARG A 86 0.05 15.03 7.48
CA ARG A 86 0.98 16.17 7.67
C ARG A 86 0.59 17.01 8.89
N GLU A 87 -0.68 17.34 9.06
CA GLU A 87 -1.18 18.09 10.21
C GLU A 87 -0.91 17.36 11.54
N CYS A 88 -1.20 16.05 11.61
CA CYS A 88 -0.87 15.24 12.79
C CYS A 88 0.62 15.23 13.08
N LYS A 89 1.48 15.07 12.05
CA LYS A 89 2.93 15.11 12.22
C LYS A 89 3.42 16.48 12.71
N LEU A 90 2.85 17.58 12.24
CA LEU A 90 3.21 18.92 12.71
C LEU A 90 2.81 19.16 14.17
N GLN A 91 1.63 18.71 14.59
CA GLN A 91 1.15 18.84 15.97
C GLN A 91 1.98 18.04 16.98
N HIS A 92 2.50 16.88 16.56
CA HIS A 92 3.20 15.94 17.45
C HIS A 92 4.71 15.88 17.22
N GLY A 93 5.23 16.56 16.19
CA GLY A 93 6.64 16.57 15.81
C GLY A 93 7.55 17.41 16.70
N HIS A 94 7.02 18.16 17.65
CA HIS A 94 7.79 18.93 18.65
C HIS A 94 8.17 18.12 19.91
N ARG A 95 8.02 16.80 19.92
CA ARG A 95 8.26 15.95 21.11
C ARG A 95 9.53 15.10 21.09
N TYR A 96 10.45 15.33 20.16
CA TYR A 96 11.78 14.73 20.17
C TYR A 96 12.85 15.75 19.80
#